data_AF-A0A1C5XP16-F1
#
_entry.id   AF-A0A1C5XP16-F1
#
_cell.length_a   1.000
_cell.length_b   1.000
_cell.length_c   1.000
_cell.angle_alpha   90.00
_cell.angle_beta   90.00
_cell.angle_gamma   90.00
#
_symmetry.space_group_name_H-M   'P 1'
#
loop_
_entity.id
_entity.type
_entity.pdbx_description
1 polymer ?
#
loop_
_entity_poly.entity_id
_entity_poly.type
_entity_poly.pdbx_seq_one_letter_code
_entity_poly.pdbx_strand_id
1 'polypeptide(L)'
;MYKFEKKIKAAEENGIRFSEGQKTYIRCARINGIDLLDHLYDRYSRDYLSHPHDEKSSEYLAVISVILSVSEYFDENLCELVDQMIEQNKVYPVRK
;
A
#
# COMPACT_ATOMS: atom_id res chain seq x y z
N MET A 1 5.23 4.86 8.98
CA MET A 1 5.64 3.48 8.64
C MET A 1 4.36 2.67 8.49
N TYR A 2 4.13 2.14 7.30
CA TYR A 2 2.93 1.38 6.95
C TYR A 2 2.82 0.10 7.78
N LYS A 3 1.61 -0.49 7.90
CA LYS A 3 1.39 -1.73 8.66
C LYS A 3 2.25 -2.86 8.10
N PHE A 4 2.36 -3.00 6.78
CA PHE A 4 3.16 -4.07 6.16
C PHE A 4 4.67 -3.94 6.47
N GLU A 5 5.20 -2.71 6.55
CA GLU A 5 6.61 -2.46 6.91
C GLU A 5 6.91 -2.92 8.35
N LYS A 6 5.96 -2.69 9.27
CA LYS A 6 6.06 -3.21 10.65
C LYS A 6 6.09 -4.73 10.67
N LYS A 7 5.28 -5.40 9.84
CA LYS A 7 5.25 -6.85 9.72
C LYS A 7 6.57 -7.42 9.22
N ILE A 8 7.16 -6.82 8.17
CA ILE A 8 8.46 -7.24 7.64
C ILE A 8 9.52 -7.14 8.74
N LYS A 9 9.59 -5.99 9.44
CA LYS A 9 10.55 -5.78 10.52
C LYS A 9 10.38 -6.81 11.64
N ALA A 10 9.15 -7.06 12.08
CA ALA A 10 8.87 -8.06 13.11
C ALA A 10 9.25 -9.48 12.66
N ALA A 11 9.03 -9.83 11.39
CA ALA A 11 9.43 -11.12 10.85
C ALA A 11 10.96 -11.27 10.82
N GLU A 12 11.68 -10.23 10.41
CA GLU A 12 13.16 -10.22 10.41
C GLU A 12 13.73 -10.32 11.84
N GLU A 13 13.14 -9.62 12.81
CA GLU A 13 13.48 -9.73 14.23
C GLU A 13 13.24 -11.16 14.79
N ASN A 14 12.25 -11.88 14.25
CA ASN A 14 11.99 -13.29 14.55
C ASN A 14 12.83 -14.27 13.70
N GLY A 15 13.83 -13.78 12.96
CA GLY A 15 14.76 -14.60 12.19
C GLY A 15 14.26 -15.07 10.83
N ILE A 16 13.08 -14.62 10.39
CA ILE A 16 12.55 -14.92 9.06
C ILE A 16 13.24 -14.02 8.05
N ARG A 17 13.88 -14.63 7.06
CA ARG A 17 14.60 -13.92 5.99
C ARG A 17 13.78 -13.92 4.72
N PHE A 18 13.61 -12.74 4.14
CA PHE A 18 13.04 -12.59 2.81
C PHE A 18 14.13 -12.70 1.74
N SER A 19 13.84 -13.42 0.66
CA SER A 19 14.73 -13.46 -0.50
C SER A 19 14.77 -12.11 -1.21
N GLU A 20 15.79 -11.85 -2.03
CA GLU A 20 15.84 -10.63 -2.84
C GLU A 20 14.66 -10.55 -3.83
N GLY A 21 14.17 -11.68 -4.32
CA GLY A 21 12.96 -11.75 -5.15
C GLY A 21 11.71 -11.30 -4.40
N GLN A 22 11.51 -11.77 -3.17
CA GLN A 22 10.40 -11.36 -2.32
C GLN A 22 10.47 -9.86 -1.96
N LYS A 23 11.66 -9.37 -1.59
CA LYS A 23 11.87 -7.94 -1.30
C LYS A 23 11.57 -7.08 -2.53
N THR A 24 12.03 -7.52 -3.71
CA THR A 24 11.76 -6.82 -4.98
C THR A 24 10.28 -6.79 -5.28
N TYR A 25 9.58 -7.93 -5.12
CA TYR A 25 8.15 -8.01 -5.34
C TYR A 25 7.36 -7.06 -4.41
N ILE A 26 7.70 -7.03 -3.12
CA ILE A 26 7.10 -6.09 -2.15
C ILE A 26 7.34 -4.64 -2.58
N ARG A 27 8.57 -4.30 -3.02
CA ARG A 27 8.88 -2.94 -3.51
C ARG A 27 8.06 -2.57 -4.75
N CYS A 28 7.92 -3.48 -5.70
CA CYS A 28 7.11 -3.25 -6.91
C CYS A 28 5.64 -3.06 -6.55
N ALA A 29 5.08 -3.92 -5.70
CA ALA A 29 3.70 -3.78 -5.22
C ALA A 29 3.49 -2.45 -4.49
N ARG A 30 4.48 -2.02 -3.68
CA ARG A 30 4.50 -0.70 -3.04
C ARG A 30 4.40 0.44 -4.06
N ILE A 31 5.28 0.43 -5.06
CA ILE A 31 5.35 1.49 -6.09
C ILE A 31 4.04 1.56 -6.86
N ASN A 32 3.50 0.42 -7.29
CA ASN A 32 2.26 0.37 -8.06
C ASN A 32 1.06 0.94 -7.29
N GLY A 33 0.98 0.70 -5.98
CA GLY A 33 -0.12 1.30 -5.19
C GLY A 33 0.05 2.79 -4.96
N ILE A 34 1.29 3.28 -4.81
CA ILE A 34 1.55 4.73 -4.74
C ILE A 34 1.15 5.40 -6.06
N ASP A 35 1.54 4.81 -7.19
CA ASP A 35 1.20 5.29 -8.53
C ASP A 35 -0.33 5.36 -8.74
N LEU A 36 -1.06 4.33 -8.28
CA LEU A 36 -2.52 4.33 -8.32
C LEU A 36 -3.13 5.46 -7.47
N LEU A 37 -2.63 5.67 -6.24
CA LEU A 37 -3.10 6.73 -5.36
C LEU A 37 -2.83 8.13 -5.94
N ASP A 38 -1.66 8.32 -6.55
CA ASP A 38 -1.29 9.57 -7.20
C ASP A 38 -2.19 9.86 -8.41
N HIS A 39 -2.45 8.85 -9.24
CA HIS A 39 -3.40 8.95 -10.35
C HIS A 39 -4.82 9.30 -9.91
N LEU A 40 -5.30 8.72 -8.81
CA LEU A 40 -6.59 9.08 -8.24
C LEU A 40 -6.57 10.55 -7.81
N TYR A 41 -5.57 10.95 -7.02
CA TYR A 41 -5.45 12.33 -6.53
C TYR A 41 -5.39 13.38 -7.65
N ASP A 42 -4.59 13.13 -8.68
CA ASP A 42 -4.44 14.04 -9.83
C ASP A 42 -5.73 14.17 -10.64
N ARG A 43 -6.40 13.04 -10.93
CA ARG A 43 -7.72 13.06 -11.59
C ARG A 43 -8.71 13.93 -10.83
N TYR A 44 -8.80 13.74 -9.51
CA TYR A 44 -9.72 14.49 -8.69
C TYR A 44 -9.35 15.96 -8.55
N SER A 45 -8.06 16.28 -8.45
CA SER A 45 -7.60 17.67 -8.37
C SER A 45 -7.97 18.46 -9.62
N ARG A 46 -7.88 17.85 -10.81
CA ARG A 46 -8.33 18.46 -12.07
C ARG A 46 -9.84 18.64 -12.12
N ASP A 47 -10.60 17.59 -11.78
CA ASP A 47 -12.06 17.62 -11.78
C ASP A 47 -12.60 18.64 -10.76
N TYR A 48 -11.91 18.85 -9.63
CA TYR A 48 -12.32 19.82 -8.61
C TYR A 48 -12.00 21.27 -9.02
N LEU A 49 -10.79 21.53 -9.51
CA LEU A 49 -10.38 22.88 -9.97
C LEU A 49 -11.18 23.39 -11.16
N SER A 50 -11.84 22.50 -11.91
CA SER A 50 -12.66 22.88 -13.07
C SER A 50 -14.10 23.30 -12.72
N HIS A 51 -14.52 23.30 -11.44
CA HIS A 51 -15.88 23.65 -11.03
C HIS A 51 -15.90 24.81 -10.01
N PRO A 52 -16.85 25.77 -10.11
CA PRO A 52 -16.94 26.91 -9.18
C PRO A 52 -17.23 26.45 -7.74
N HIS A 53 -16.52 27.04 -6.79
CA HIS A 53 -16.29 26.52 -5.42
C HIS A 53 -17.49 26.52 -4.44
N ASP A 54 -18.69 26.94 -4.85
CA ASP A 54 -19.76 27.25 -3.88
C ASP A 54 -20.75 26.10 -3.58
N GLU A 55 -20.70 24.95 -4.26
CA GLU A 55 -21.67 23.85 -4.03
C GLU A 55 -21.08 22.45 -3.69
N LYS A 56 -19.74 22.27 -3.66
CA LYS A 56 -19.12 20.91 -3.72
C LYS A 56 -18.16 20.52 -2.60
N SER A 57 -18.24 21.16 -1.44
CA SER A 57 -17.40 20.80 -0.27
C SER A 57 -17.66 19.37 0.24
N SER A 58 -18.87 18.85 0.10
CA SER A 58 -19.22 17.45 0.43
C SER A 58 -18.61 16.43 -0.55
N GLU A 59 -18.60 16.73 -1.85
CA GLU A 59 -17.99 15.88 -2.89
C GLU A 59 -16.47 15.77 -2.69
N TYR A 60 -15.81 16.89 -2.37
CA TYR A 60 -14.37 16.89 -2.06
C TYR A 60 -14.02 16.02 -0.85
N LEU A 61 -14.80 16.11 0.23
CA LEU A 61 -14.62 15.27 1.41
C LEU A 61 -14.87 13.79 1.12
N ALA A 62 -15.89 13.47 0.31
CA ALA A 62 -16.16 12.10 -0.12
C ALA A 62 -14.98 11.51 -0.92
N VAL A 63 -14.38 12.30 -1.81
CA VAL A 63 -13.21 11.90 -2.59
C VAL A 63 -11.98 11.67 -1.71
N ILE A 64 -11.66 12.59 -0.80
CA ILE A 64 -10.57 12.37 0.17
C ILE A 64 -10.82 11.10 0.96
N SER A 65 -12.07 10.88 1.39
CA SER A 65 -12.43 9.65 2.10
C SER A 65 -12.15 8.41 1.25
N VAL A 66 -12.47 8.42 -0.04
CA VAL A 66 -12.17 7.30 -0.95
C VAL A 66 -10.66 7.09 -1.07
N ILE A 67 -9.87 8.14 -1.27
CA ILE A 67 -8.41 8.03 -1.38
C ILE A 67 -7.81 7.44 -0.10
N LEU A 68 -8.27 7.90 1.07
CA LEU A 68 -7.85 7.36 2.35
C LEU A 68 -8.23 5.88 2.50
N SER A 69 -9.46 5.50 2.17
CA SER A 69 -9.91 4.11 2.21
C SER A 69 -9.13 3.21 1.25
N VAL A 70 -8.82 3.69 0.04
CA VAL A 70 -7.98 2.94 -0.92
C VAL A 70 -6.55 2.81 -0.38
N SER A 71 -6.00 3.83 0.26
CA SER A 71 -4.68 3.76 0.89
C SER A 71 -4.65 2.76 2.06
N GLU A 72 -5.71 2.67 2.85
CA GLU A 72 -5.82 1.69 3.93
C GLU A 72 -5.94 0.27 3.38
N TYR A 73 -6.81 0.07 2.39
CA TYR A 73 -6.98 -1.20 1.70
C TYR A 73 -5.68 -1.69 1.05
N PHE A 74 -4.92 -0.76 0.47
CA PHE A 74 -3.62 -1.06 -0.09
C PHE A 74 -2.60 -1.56 0.96
N ASP A 75 -2.52 -0.91 2.11
CA ASP A 75 -1.64 -1.34 3.21
C ASP A 75 -2.05 -2.73 3.74
N GLU A 76 -3.35 -3.00 3.80
CA GLU A 76 -3.89 -4.31 4.20
C GLU A 76 -3.56 -5.42 3.21
N ASN A 77 -3.70 -5.18 1.90
CA ASN A 77 -3.29 -6.14 0.88
C ASN A 77 -1.78 -6.44 0.93
N LEU A 78 -0.94 -5.42 1.18
CA LEU A 78 0.49 -5.64 1.38
C LEU A 78 0.77 -6.42 2.66
N CYS A 79 -0.02 -6.25 3.72
CA CYS A 79 0.08 -7.08 4.92
C CYS A 79 -0.20 -8.55 4.60
N GLU A 80 -1.27 -8.85 3.87
CA GLU A 80 -1.62 -10.22 3.48
C GLU A 80 -0.52 -10.86 2.62
N LEU A 81 0.02 -10.10 1.67
CA LEU A 81 1.15 -10.54 0.86
C LEU A 81 2.37 -10.90 1.71
N VAL A 82 2.71 -10.03 2.68
CA VAL A 82 3.82 -10.28 3.61
C VAL A 82 3.55 -11.51 4.47
N ASP A 83 2.32 -11.71 4.96
CA ASP A 83 1.94 -12.89 5.73
C ASP A 83 2.13 -14.18 4.92
N GLN A 84 1.71 -14.19 3.64
CA GLN A 84 1.92 -15.33 2.75
C GLN A 84 3.41 -15.63 2.55
N MET A 85 4.25 -14.60 2.38
CA MET A 85 5.70 -14.78 2.26
C MET A 85 6.35 -15.28 3.55
N ILE A 86 5.87 -14.83 4.71
CA ILE A 86 6.29 -15.31 6.03
C ILE A 86 6.00 -16.81 6.15
N GLU A 87 4.78 -17.24 5.82
CA GLU A 87 4.41 -18.67 5.85
C GLU A 87 5.23 -19.50 4.86
N GLN A 88 5.44 -19.00 3.65
CA GLN A 88 6.31 -19.66 2.66
C GLN A 88 7.73 -19.83 3.20
N ASN A 89 8.30 -18.81 3.86
CA ASN A 89 9.67 -18.88 4.38
C ASN A 89 9.81 -19.76 5.62
N LYS A 90 8.73 -20.01 6.37
CA LYS A 90 8.71 -21.03 7.44
C LYS A 90 8.84 -22.45 6.86
N VAL A 91 8.24 -22.70 5.70
CA VAL A 91 8.29 -24.01 5.02
C VAL A 91 9.57 -24.16 4.19
N TYR A 92 9.96 -23.10 3.49
CA TYR A 92 11.09 -23.05 2.57
C TYR A 92 12.05 -21.91 2.94
N PRO A 93 12.86 -22.08 4.00
CA PRO A 93 13.73 -21.02 4.49
C PRO A 93 14.80 -20.66 3.46
N VAL A 94 14.99 -19.35 3.27
CA VAL A 94 16.06 -18.80 2.43
C VAL A 94 17.42 -19.18 3.03
N ARG A 95 18.18 -20.03 2.32
CA ARG A 95 19.52 -20.45 2.74
C ARG A 95 20.53 -19.33 2.48
N LYS A 96 21.57 -19.28 3.33
CA LYS A 96 22.70 -18.35 3.22
C LYS A 96 23.53 -18.60 1.97
#